data_AF-A0A1H9URP1-F1
#
_entry.id   AF-A0A1H9URP1-F1
#
_cell.length_a   1.000
_cell.length_b   1.000
_cell.length_c   1.000
_cell.angle_alpha   90.00
_cell.angle_beta   90.00
_cell.angle_gamma   90.00
#
_symmetry.space_group_name_H-M   'P 1'
#
loop_
_entity.id
_entity.type
_entity.pdbx_description
1 polymer ?
#
loop_
_entity_poly.entity_id
_entity_poly.type
_entity_poly.pdbx_seq_one_letter_code
_entity_poly.pdbx_strand_id
1 'polypeptide(L)'
;MANEVTIPLLPCAAIDEVAEFYVMLGFTVTYRRHRPNAYLSLRREEINLHFFGMPGHNPSESYSSCLIQVDDPRELYEAFAAGMREVYGRVLVSGIPRMTRPRRDGFLVVDPGGNWVRVVPAVPEQESGSSNGLTRALRNAVTLAGSHGAERRALKILEGALMREVHASEEERASALDFRDELLERLNSAR
;
A
#
# COMPACT_ATOMS: atom_id res chain seq x y z
N MET A 1 0.98 18.89 -28.10
CA MET A 1 1.45 17.49 -28.10
C MET A 1 0.36 16.69 -27.41
N ALA A 2 -0.01 15.54 -27.96
CA ALA A 2 -1.01 14.65 -27.40
C ALA A 2 -0.34 13.27 -27.29
N ASN A 3 -0.70 12.52 -26.25
CA ASN A 3 -0.18 11.18 -25.91
C ASN A 3 1.16 11.12 -25.14
N GLU A 4 1.53 12.17 -24.41
CA GLU A 4 2.61 12.09 -23.43
C GLU A 4 2.21 11.18 -22.26
N VAL A 5 3.14 10.30 -21.85
CA VAL A 5 2.92 9.35 -20.76
C VAL A 5 4.05 9.52 -19.73
N THR A 6 3.69 9.50 -18.46
CA THR A 6 4.66 9.44 -17.34
C THR A 6 4.65 8.03 -16.77
N ILE A 7 5.82 7.41 -16.69
CA ILE A 7 5.98 6.04 -16.19
C ILE A 7 6.97 6.07 -15.00
N PRO A 8 6.60 5.56 -13.82
CA PRO A 8 7.53 5.46 -12.71
C PRO A 8 8.63 4.44 -13.02
N LEU A 9 9.86 4.79 -12.67
CA LEU A 9 11.01 3.89 -12.67
C LEU A 9 11.40 3.61 -11.23
N LEU A 10 11.23 2.37 -10.78
CA LEU A 10 11.40 1.94 -9.40
C LEU A 10 12.71 1.15 -9.21
N PRO A 11 13.50 1.39 -8.15
CA PRO A 11 14.71 0.63 -7.87
C PRO A 11 14.37 -0.79 -7.38
N CYS A 12 15.27 -1.72 -7.69
CA CYS A 12 15.25 -3.06 -7.12
C CYS A 12 16.65 -3.67 -7.08
N ALA A 13 16.87 -4.65 -6.20
CA ALA A 13 18.12 -5.41 -6.19
C ALA A 13 18.16 -6.46 -7.31
N ALA A 14 17.02 -7.12 -7.59
CA ALA A 14 16.89 -8.18 -8.58
C ALA A 14 15.60 -8.03 -9.41
N ILE A 15 15.75 -7.84 -10.73
CA ILE A 15 14.60 -7.66 -11.63
C ILE A 15 13.77 -8.94 -11.84
N ASP A 16 14.34 -10.13 -11.63
CA ASP A 16 13.60 -11.38 -11.80
C ASP A 16 12.63 -11.62 -10.64
N GLU A 17 13.04 -11.35 -9.40
CA GLU A 17 12.18 -11.43 -8.21
C GLU A 17 11.00 -10.44 -8.31
N VAL A 18 11.28 -9.22 -8.78
CA VAL A 18 10.23 -8.23 -9.08
C VAL A 18 9.30 -8.76 -10.17
N ALA A 19 9.83 -9.31 -11.25
CA ALA A 19 8.99 -9.81 -12.34
C ALA A 19 8.08 -10.95 -11.88
N GLU A 20 8.58 -11.93 -11.13
CA GLU A 20 7.79 -13.03 -10.57
C GLU A 20 6.66 -12.51 -9.68
N PHE A 21 6.97 -11.56 -8.79
CA PHE A 21 5.98 -10.95 -7.92
C PHE A 21 4.87 -10.22 -8.70
N TYR A 22 5.21 -9.34 -9.64
CA TYR A 22 4.18 -8.60 -10.38
C TYR A 22 3.42 -9.48 -11.38
N VAL A 23 4.05 -10.51 -11.96
CA VAL A 23 3.33 -11.49 -12.80
C VAL A 23 2.28 -12.24 -11.98
N MET A 24 2.60 -12.62 -10.74
CA MET A 24 1.62 -13.19 -9.81
C MET A 24 0.45 -12.24 -9.54
N LEU A 25 0.69 -10.93 -9.51
CA LEU A 25 -0.37 -9.91 -9.39
C LEU A 25 -1.15 -9.65 -10.69
N GLY A 26 -0.88 -10.40 -11.76
CA GLY A 26 -1.55 -10.28 -13.05
C GLY A 26 -0.94 -9.26 -14.01
N PHE A 27 0.29 -8.79 -13.76
CA PHE A 27 1.04 -8.01 -14.76
C PHE A 27 1.67 -8.93 -15.80
N THR A 28 1.96 -8.36 -16.96
CA THR A 28 2.74 -8.99 -18.03
C THR A 28 4.08 -8.29 -18.20
N VAL A 29 5.12 -9.08 -18.47
CA VAL A 29 6.45 -8.54 -18.80
C VAL A 29 6.43 -8.08 -20.25
N THR A 30 6.59 -6.77 -20.46
CA THR A 30 6.62 -6.18 -21.81
C THR A 30 8.04 -5.98 -22.33
N TYR A 31 9.01 -5.85 -21.42
CA TYR A 31 10.42 -5.77 -21.77
C TYR A 31 11.30 -6.20 -20.59
N ARG A 32 12.41 -6.90 -20.88
CA ARG A 32 13.41 -7.29 -19.88
C ARG A 32 14.81 -7.22 -20.47
N ARG A 33 15.75 -6.68 -19.71
CA ARG A 33 17.18 -6.63 -20.06
C ARG A 33 18.02 -6.78 -18.81
N HIS A 34 18.98 -7.70 -18.79
CA HIS A 34 19.88 -7.88 -17.64
C HIS A 34 21.15 -7.04 -17.73
N ARG A 35 21.69 -6.82 -18.94
CA ARG A 35 22.94 -6.10 -19.18
C ARG A 35 22.83 -5.08 -20.31
N PRO A 36 23.63 -4.00 -20.30
CA PRO A 36 24.57 -3.62 -19.23
C PRO A 36 23.87 -3.13 -17.96
N ASN A 37 22.67 -2.57 -18.10
CA ASN A 37 21.84 -2.08 -17.00
C ASN A 37 20.57 -2.92 -16.91
N ALA A 38 20.40 -3.58 -15.76
CA ALA A 38 19.21 -4.36 -15.45
C ALA A 38 17.97 -3.47 -15.50
N TYR A 39 16.97 -3.90 -16.27
CA TYR A 39 15.77 -3.13 -16.52
C TYR A 39 14.59 -4.06 -16.84
N LEU A 40 13.42 -3.71 -16.32
CA LEU A 40 12.19 -4.46 -16.48
C LEU A 40 11.03 -3.50 -16.73
N SER A 41 10.19 -3.81 -17.71
CA SER A 41 8.91 -3.14 -17.93
C SER A 41 7.78 -4.14 -17.70
N LEU A 42 6.80 -3.72 -16.90
CA LEU A 42 5.61 -4.49 -16.57
C LEU A 42 4.36 -3.70 -16.93
N ARG A 43 3.36 -4.38 -17.47
CA ARG A 43 2.07 -3.79 -17.81
C ARG A 43 0.91 -4.63 -17.31
N ARG A 44 -0.07 -3.96 -16.70
CA ARG A 44 -1.40 -4.51 -16.41
C ARG A 44 -2.43 -3.49 -16.88
N GLU A 45 -3.18 -3.82 -17.93
CA GLU A 45 -4.10 -2.86 -18.58
C GLU A 45 -3.36 -1.54 -18.87
N GLU A 46 -3.80 -0.40 -18.34
CA GLU A 46 -3.15 0.90 -18.54
C GLU A 46 -2.05 1.21 -17.50
N ILE A 47 -1.88 0.36 -16.48
CA ILE A 47 -0.83 0.50 -15.48
C ILE A 47 0.50 0.05 -16.09
N ASN A 48 1.44 0.98 -16.17
CA ASN A 48 2.82 0.72 -16.60
C ASN A 48 3.76 0.99 -15.43
N LEU A 49 4.53 -0.03 -15.03
CA LEU A 49 5.56 0.08 -13.99
C LEU A 49 6.89 -0.38 -14.56
N HIS A 50 7.90 0.48 -14.48
CA HIS A 50 9.25 0.13 -14.90
C HIS A 50 10.16 0.00 -13.68
N PHE A 51 11.17 -0.86 -13.80
CA PHE A 51 12.14 -1.12 -12.75
C PHE A 51 13.54 -1.08 -13.32
N PHE A 52 14.48 -0.62 -12.51
CA PHE A 52 15.90 -0.67 -12.81
C PHE A 52 16.66 -1.34 -11.67
N GLY A 53 17.63 -2.18 -12.03
CA GLY A 53 18.49 -2.83 -11.05
C GLY A 53 19.50 -1.83 -10.49
N MET A 54 19.57 -1.73 -9.17
CA MET A 54 20.52 -0.89 -8.45
C MET A 54 21.42 -1.78 -7.59
N PRO A 55 22.72 -1.91 -7.92
CA PRO A 55 23.66 -2.72 -7.14
C PRO A 55 23.72 -2.27 -5.68
N GLY A 56 23.62 -3.21 -4.74
CA GLY A 56 23.66 -2.93 -3.30
C GLY A 56 22.40 -2.30 -2.72
N HIS A 57 21.32 -2.17 -3.50
CA HIS A 57 20.03 -1.67 -3.01
C HIS A 57 19.47 -2.57 -1.90
N ASN A 58 19.20 -1.99 -0.73
CA ASN A 58 18.54 -2.66 0.38
C ASN A 58 17.04 -2.33 0.37
N PRO A 59 16.14 -3.30 0.11
CA PRO A 59 14.70 -3.07 0.10
C PRO A 59 14.16 -2.46 1.40
N SER A 60 14.73 -2.78 2.56
CA SER A 60 14.24 -2.23 3.84
C SER A 60 14.51 -0.74 4.02
N GLU A 61 15.43 -0.17 3.22
CA GLU A 61 15.83 1.24 3.27
C GLU A 61 15.30 2.04 2.08
N SER A 62 14.44 1.44 1.25
CA SER A 62 13.89 2.11 0.08
C SER A 62 12.93 3.25 0.45
N TYR A 63 13.19 4.44 -0.10
CA TYR A 63 12.27 5.60 -0.04
C TYR A 63 11.35 5.69 -1.26
N SER A 64 11.46 4.74 -2.19
CA SER A 64 10.77 4.79 -3.48
C SER A 64 9.27 4.56 -3.32
N SER A 65 8.47 5.36 -4.03
CA SER A 65 7.02 5.25 -4.03
C SER A 65 6.45 5.67 -5.38
N CYS A 66 5.33 5.06 -5.77
CA CYS A 66 4.50 5.54 -6.87
C CYS A 66 3.02 5.52 -6.48
N LEU A 67 2.23 6.29 -7.21
CA LEU A 67 0.79 6.37 -7.06
C LEU A 67 0.13 5.74 -8.29
N ILE A 68 -0.82 4.84 -8.06
CA ILE A 68 -1.72 4.30 -9.06
C ILE A 68 -3.12 4.80 -8.70
N GLN A 69 -3.74 5.51 -9.62
CA GLN A 69 -5.11 5.98 -9.48
C GLN A 69 -6.03 5.08 -10.31
N VAL A 70 -7.07 4.55 -9.68
CA VAL A 70 -8.06 3.67 -10.31
C VAL A 70 -9.46 4.09 -9.89
N ASP A 71 -10.49 3.67 -10.63
CA ASP A 71 -11.87 3.99 -10.25
C ASP A 71 -12.29 3.21 -8.99
N ASP A 72 -11.99 1.91 -8.93
CA ASP A 72 -12.23 1.07 -7.75
C ASP A 72 -10.94 0.38 -7.26
N PRO A 73 -10.30 0.89 -6.20
CA PRO A 73 -9.16 0.23 -5.58
C PRO A 73 -9.47 -1.17 -5.04
N ARG A 74 -10.73 -1.47 -4.65
CA ARG A 74 -11.10 -2.76 -4.11
C ARG A 74 -11.03 -3.87 -5.16
N GLU A 75 -11.44 -3.58 -6.40
CA GLU A 75 -11.32 -4.52 -7.50
C GLU A 75 -9.86 -4.94 -7.73
N LEU A 76 -8.96 -3.96 -7.80
CA LEU A 76 -7.52 -4.24 -7.97
C LEU A 76 -6.94 -4.98 -6.76
N TYR A 77 -7.37 -4.64 -5.54
CA TYR A 77 -6.97 -5.37 -4.33
C TYR A 77 -7.37 -6.84 -4.39
N GLU A 78 -8.62 -7.16 -4.75
CA GLU A 78 -9.10 -8.54 -4.78
C GLU A 78 -8.37 -9.36 -5.84
N ALA A 79 -8.09 -8.77 -7.02
CA ALA A 79 -7.27 -9.40 -8.05
C ALA A 79 -5.86 -9.74 -7.53
N PHE A 80 -5.21 -8.80 -6.85
CA PHE A 80 -3.89 -9.00 -6.25
C PHE A 80 -3.92 -10.05 -5.12
N ALA A 81 -4.95 -9.99 -4.27
CA ALA A 81 -5.13 -10.94 -3.18
C ALA A 81 -5.39 -12.36 -3.68
N ALA A 82 -6.11 -12.52 -4.79
CA ALA A 82 -6.31 -13.81 -5.45
C ALA A 82 -4.98 -14.40 -5.93
N GLY A 83 -4.16 -13.63 -6.66
CA GLY A 83 -2.84 -14.07 -7.10
C GLY A 83 -1.92 -14.46 -5.93
N MET A 84 -1.93 -13.66 -4.85
CA MET A 84 -1.14 -13.99 -3.65
C MET A 84 -1.60 -15.29 -3.00
N ARG A 85 -2.91 -15.52 -2.92
CA ARG A 85 -3.47 -16.78 -2.38
C ARG A 85 -3.14 -17.97 -3.27
N GLU A 86 -3.13 -17.80 -4.59
CA GLU A 86 -2.77 -18.87 -5.53
C GLU A 86 -1.31 -19.30 -5.37
N VAL A 87 -0.38 -18.36 -5.26
CA VAL A 87 1.07 -18.66 -5.20
C VAL A 87 1.56 -18.95 -3.78
N TYR A 88 1.08 -18.22 -2.77
CA TYR A 88 1.57 -18.31 -1.39
C TYR A 88 0.57 -18.94 -0.40
N GLY A 89 -0.65 -19.30 -0.85
CA GLY A 89 -1.72 -19.80 0.01
C GLY A 89 -2.35 -18.75 0.93
N ARG A 90 -1.88 -17.50 0.90
CA ARG A 90 -2.35 -16.38 1.74
C ARG A 90 -2.00 -15.03 1.15
N VAL A 91 -2.67 -13.98 1.62
CA VAL A 91 -2.26 -12.59 1.38
C VAL A 91 -1.06 -12.28 2.27
N LEU A 92 0.00 -11.71 1.70
CA LEU A 92 1.19 -11.28 2.43
C LEU A 92 0.89 -9.96 3.15
N VAL A 93 0.83 -9.94 4.48
CA VAL A 93 0.43 -8.75 5.27
C VAL A 93 1.58 -8.10 6.07
N SER A 94 2.75 -8.73 6.12
CA SER A 94 3.92 -8.30 6.88
C SER A 94 5.21 -8.59 6.12
N GLY A 95 6.28 -7.86 6.46
CA GLY A 95 7.59 -8.03 5.81
C GLY A 95 7.68 -7.33 4.45
N ILE A 96 8.63 -7.76 3.63
CA ILE A 96 8.81 -7.32 2.24
C ILE A 96 8.87 -8.60 1.39
N PRO A 97 7.97 -8.78 0.41
CA PRO A 97 6.83 -7.92 0.06
C PRO A 97 5.63 -8.05 1.03
N ARG A 98 4.71 -7.07 1.01
CA ARG A 98 3.43 -7.09 1.74
C ARG A 98 2.36 -6.24 1.07
N MET A 99 1.10 -6.45 1.43
CA MET A 99 -0.06 -5.68 0.98
C MET A 99 -0.99 -5.37 2.17
N THR A 100 -1.39 -4.10 2.31
CA THR A 100 -2.33 -3.68 3.37
C THR A 100 -3.76 -4.03 2.98
N ARG A 101 -4.64 -4.25 3.97
CA ARG A 101 -6.09 -4.35 3.70
C ARG A 101 -6.62 -3.07 3.02
N PRO A 102 -7.62 -3.18 2.12
CA PRO A 102 -8.18 -2.04 1.44
C PRO A 102 -9.09 -1.25 2.38
N ARG A 103 -8.96 0.07 2.32
CA ARG A 103 -9.79 1.04 3.02
C ARG A 103 -10.47 1.95 1.99
N ARG A 104 -11.27 2.90 2.47
CA ARG A 104 -11.95 3.90 1.63
C ARG A 104 -10.97 4.70 0.75
N ASP A 105 -9.78 4.97 1.26
CA ASP A 105 -8.70 5.70 0.58
C ASP A 105 -7.77 4.81 -0.26
N GLY A 106 -8.06 3.50 -0.35
CA GLY A 106 -7.32 2.53 -1.14
C GLY A 106 -6.43 1.59 -0.31
N PHE A 107 -5.30 1.17 -0.88
CA PHE A 107 -4.37 0.23 -0.25
C PHE A 107 -2.92 0.44 -0.70
N LEU A 108 -1.98 -0.18 0.00
CA LEU A 108 -0.55 -0.11 -0.26
C LEU A 108 -0.01 -1.51 -0.55
N VAL A 109 0.81 -1.64 -1.59
CA VAL A 109 1.71 -2.76 -1.82
C VAL A 109 3.14 -2.29 -1.55
N VAL A 110 3.87 -3.05 -0.74
CA VAL A 110 5.33 -2.97 -0.66
C VAL A 110 5.87 -4.15 -1.44
N ASP A 111 6.53 -3.89 -2.55
CA ASP A 111 7.04 -4.93 -3.45
C ASP A 111 8.42 -5.47 -3.01
N PRO A 112 8.99 -6.48 -3.68
CA PRO A 112 10.31 -7.03 -3.32
C PRO A 112 11.46 -6.01 -3.33
N GLY A 113 11.35 -4.95 -4.13
CA GLY A 113 12.31 -3.83 -4.14
C GLY A 113 12.15 -2.87 -2.94
N GLY A 114 11.16 -3.10 -2.08
CA GLY A 114 10.80 -2.21 -0.99
C GLY A 114 10.03 -0.97 -1.45
N ASN A 115 9.57 -0.94 -2.71
CA ASN A 115 8.87 0.21 -3.27
C ASN A 115 7.44 0.27 -2.73
N TRP A 116 6.98 1.48 -2.41
CA TRP A 116 5.62 1.72 -1.92
C TRP A 116 4.69 2.08 -3.08
N VAL A 117 3.96 1.10 -3.58
CA VAL A 117 2.95 1.26 -4.63
C VAL A 117 1.60 1.54 -3.99
N ARG A 118 1.18 2.80 -4.04
CA ARG A 118 -0.05 3.30 -3.43
C ARG A 118 -1.17 3.24 -4.45
N VAL A 119 -2.20 2.45 -4.20
CA VAL A 119 -3.39 2.38 -5.04
C VAL A 119 -4.49 3.18 -4.37
N VAL A 120 -4.99 4.22 -5.05
CA VAL A 120 -5.98 5.16 -4.51
C VAL A 120 -7.10 5.41 -5.53
N PRO A 121 -8.29 5.88 -5.11
CA PRO A 121 -9.34 6.26 -6.05
C PRO A 121 -8.92 7.47 -6.92
N ALA A 122 -9.32 7.48 -8.19
CA ALA A 122 -8.98 8.54 -9.15
C ALA A 122 -9.65 9.88 -8.83
N VAL A 123 -10.86 9.84 -8.27
CA VAL A 123 -11.56 11.00 -7.73
C VAL A 123 -11.40 10.96 -6.21
N PRO A 124 -10.76 11.95 -5.56
CA PRO A 124 -10.93 12.12 -4.13
C PRO A 124 -12.41 12.41 -3.95
N GLU A 125 -13.15 11.54 -3.25
CA GLU A 125 -14.51 11.89 -2.82
C GLU A 125 -14.43 13.27 -2.15
N GLN A 126 -14.99 14.28 -2.81
CA GLN A 126 -15.17 15.58 -2.18
C GLN A 126 -16.05 15.35 -0.96
N GLU A 127 -15.48 15.56 0.22
CA GLU A 127 -16.13 15.30 1.50
C GLU A 127 -17.39 16.17 1.63
N SER A 128 -18.54 15.57 1.36
CA SER A 128 -19.80 16.04 1.89
C SER A 128 -19.85 15.75 3.39
N GLY A 129 -19.47 16.74 4.20
CA GLY A 129 -19.95 16.90 5.57
C GLY A 129 -18.96 16.59 6.70
N SER A 130 -18.57 17.65 7.44
CA SER A 130 -18.37 17.66 8.89
C SER A 130 -17.91 16.33 9.53
N SER A 131 -16.66 15.89 9.33
CA SER A 131 -16.11 14.78 10.12
C SER A 131 -15.90 15.23 11.57
N ASN A 132 -16.48 14.53 12.55
CA ASN A 132 -16.23 14.79 13.97
C ASN A 132 -14.77 14.48 14.37
N GLY A 133 -14.40 14.80 15.62
CA GLY A 133 -13.02 14.65 16.09
C GLY A 133 -12.50 13.21 16.08
N LEU A 134 -13.39 12.21 16.22
CA LEU A 134 -13.02 10.79 16.23
C LEU A 134 -12.66 10.31 14.83
N THR A 135 -13.48 10.64 13.84
CA THR A 135 -13.23 10.30 12.43
C THR A 135 -11.93 10.94 11.94
N ARG A 136 -11.64 12.17 12.36
CA ARG A 136 -10.34 12.83 12.09
C ARG A 136 -9.16 12.12 12.77
N ALA A 137 -9.30 11.75 14.04
CA ALA A 137 -8.24 11.07 14.78
C ALA A 137 -7.95 9.67 14.24
N LEU A 138 -8.99 8.92 13.84
CA LEU A 138 -8.86 7.64 13.15
C LEU A 138 -8.05 7.79 11.87
N ARG A 139 -8.41 8.76 11.01
CA ARG A 139 -7.65 9.05 9.79
C ARG A 139 -6.18 9.36 10.09
N ASN A 140 -5.91 10.22 11.06
CA ASN A 140 -4.54 10.57 11.45
C ASN A 140 -3.76 9.35 11.96
N ALA A 141 -4.40 8.48 12.75
CA ALA A 141 -3.79 7.26 13.25
C ALA A 141 -3.49 6.28 12.12
N VAL A 142 -4.38 6.13 11.13
CA VAL A 142 -4.16 5.27 9.95
C VAL A 142 -2.97 5.75 9.14
N THR A 143 -2.93 7.04 8.79
CA THR A 143 -1.80 7.64 8.07
C THR A 143 -0.50 7.45 8.82
N LEU A 144 -0.52 7.68 10.14
CA LEU A 144 0.67 7.59 10.98
C LEU A 144 1.15 6.14 11.13
N ALA A 145 0.25 5.17 11.28
CA ALA A 145 0.60 3.75 11.36
C ALA A 145 1.12 3.18 10.02
N GLY A 146 0.85 3.86 8.90
CA GLY A 146 1.49 3.56 7.62
C GLY A 146 2.94 4.05 7.54
N SER A 147 3.39 4.88 8.50
CA SER A 147 4.76 5.40 8.59
C SER A 147 5.62 4.50 9.49
N HIS A 148 6.88 4.31 9.12
CA HIS A 148 7.78 3.38 9.79
C HIS A 148 7.97 3.71 11.29
N GLY A 149 7.67 2.76 12.18
CA GLY A 149 7.93 2.85 13.62
C GLY A 149 6.98 3.76 14.40
N ALA A 150 5.88 4.20 13.80
CA ALA A 150 4.96 5.16 14.41
C ALA A 150 3.67 4.52 14.97
N GLU A 151 3.58 3.19 15.03
CA GLU A 151 2.40 2.42 15.45
C GLU A 151 2.00 2.73 16.90
N ARG A 152 2.96 2.85 17.82
CA ARG A 152 2.67 3.25 19.22
C ARG A 152 2.09 4.66 19.32
N ARG A 153 2.57 5.57 18.46
CA ARG A 153 2.11 6.97 18.43
C ARG A 153 0.72 7.06 17.81
N ALA A 154 0.45 6.28 16.77
CA ALA A 154 -0.87 6.13 16.16
C ALA A 154 -1.89 5.61 17.18
N LEU A 155 -1.54 4.56 17.93
CA LEU A 155 -2.40 3.97 18.96
C LEU A 155 -2.79 5.01 20.03
N LYS A 156 -1.79 5.75 20.56
CA LYS A 156 -2.04 6.78 21.58
C LYS A 156 -2.97 7.89 21.11
N ILE A 157 -2.85 8.33 19.85
CA ILE A 157 -3.72 9.36 19.27
C ILE A 157 -5.16 8.86 19.18
N LEU A 158 -5.34 7.62 18.72
CA LEU A 158 -6.64 7.00 18.54
C LEU A 158 -7.35 6.76 19.87
N GLU A 159 -6.66 6.19 20.87
CA GLU A 159 -7.22 5.97 22.20
C GLU A 159 -7.61 7.28 22.88
N GLY A 160 -6.79 8.33 22.73
CA GLY A 160 -7.11 9.65 23.25
C GLY A 160 -8.35 10.27 22.61
N ALA A 161 -8.62 9.99 21.34
CA ALA A 161 -9.84 10.46 20.68
C ALA A 161 -11.07 9.63 21.07
N LEU A 162 -10.94 8.30 21.17
CA LEU A 162 -11.99 7.40 21.69
C LEU A 162 -12.48 7.80 23.09
N MET A 163 -11.61 8.37 23.92
CA MET A 163 -11.97 8.88 25.24
C MET A 163 -12.67 10.25 25.21
N ARG A 164 -12.28 11.14 24.29
CA ARG A 164 -12.79 12.52 24.23
C ARG A 164 -14.12 12.64 23.46
N GLU A 165 -14.28 11.86 22.41
CA GLU A 165 -15.37 12.00 21.44
C GLU A 165 -16.54 11.09 21.82
N VAL A 166 -17.16 11.37 22.96
CA VAL A 166 -18.22 10.53 23.56
C VAL A 166 -19.54 10.54 22.80
N HIS A 167 -19.73 11.48 21.88
CA HIS A 167 -20.94 11.65 21.05
C HIS A 167 -20.77 11.15 19.61
N ALA A 168 -19.65 10.49 19.29
CA ALA A 168 -19.48 9.84 17.99
C ALA A 168 -20.54 8.75 17.76
N SER A 169 -20.91 8.51 16.51
CA SER A 169 -21.87 7.46 16.18
C SER A 169 -21.32 6.07 16.51
N GLU A 170 -22.20 5.08 16.62
CA GLU A 170 -21.79 3.68 16.87
C GLU A 170 -20.87 3.16 15.75
N GLU A 171 -21.14 3.53 14.49
CA GLU A 171 -20.32 3.14 13.34
C GLU A 171 -18.91 3.74 13.38
N GLU A 172 -18.78 5.01 13.74
CA GLU A 172 -17.50 5.70 13.87
C GLU A 172 -16.67 5.10 15.02
N ARG A 173 -17.35 4.78 16.13
CA ARG A 173 -16.71 4.18 17.29
C ARG A 173 -16.28 2.74 17.03
N ALA A 174 -17.10 1.94 16.35
CA ALA A 174 -16.74 0.60 15.91
C ALA A 174 -15.49 0.64 15.01
N SER A 175 -15.49 1.50 13.99
CA SER A 175 -14.35 1.67 13.08
C SER A 175 -13.05 2.06 13.80
N ALA A 176 -13.14 2.92 14.82
CA ALA A 176 -11.99 3.33 15.63
C ALA A 176 -11.50 2.22 16.59
N LEU A 177 -12.40 1.41 17.15
CA LEU A 177 -12.04 0.27 18.00
C LEU A 177 -11.38 -0.85 17.20
N ASP A 178 -11.91 -1.17 16.02
CA ASP A 178 -11.34 -2.18 15.13
C ASP A 178 -9.89 -1.83 14.77
N PHE A 179 -9.63 -0.56 14.43
CA PHE A 179 -8.28 -0.12 14.10
C PHE A 179 -7.33 -0.07 15.31
N ARG A 180 -7.87 0.22 16.51
CA ARG A 180 -7.09 0.14 17.77
C ARG A 180 -6.61 -1.29 18.01
N ASP A 181 -7.51 -2.26 17.86
CA ASP A 181 -7.21 -3.67 18.12
C ASP A 181 -6.19 -4.21 17.10
N GLU A 182 -6.31 -3.80 15.83
CA GLU A 182 -5.31 -4.06 14.80
C GLU A 182 -3.92 -3.51 15.17
N LEU A 183 -3.83 -2.30 15.72
CA LEU A 183 -2.55 -1.71 16.15
C LEU A 183 -1.93 -2.48 17.33
N LEU A 184 -2.75 -2.96 18.27
CA LEU A 184 -2.30 -3.78 19.38
C LEU A 184 -1.74 -5.12 18.89
N GLU A 185 -2.40 -5.77 17.93
CA GLU A 185 -1.91 -7.00 17.30
C GLU A 185 -0.56 -6.80 16.59
N ARG A 186 -0.41 -5.72 15.81
CA ARG A 186 0.84 -5.37 15.14
C ARG A 186 1.99 -5.17 16.13
N LEU A 187 1.72 -4.47 17.23
CA LEU A 187 2.72 -4.19 18.27
C LEU A 187 3.11 -5.44 19.08
N ASN A 188 2.18 -6.37 19.26
CA ASN A 188 2.44 -7.65 19.93
C ASN A 188 3.21 -8.63 19.04
N SER A 189 2.98 -8.60 17.72
CA SER A 189 3.66 -9.45 16.74
C SER A 189 5.09 -9.00 16.41
N ALA A 190 5.48 -7.80 16.88
CA ALA A 190 6.82 -7.21 16.70
C ALA A 190 7.75 -7.43 17.91
N ARG A 191 7.32 -8.21 18.91
CA ARG A 191 8.14 -8.67 20.05
C ARG A 191 8.66 -10.07 19.80
#